data_AF-A0A8H6JM29-F1
#
_entry.id   AF-A0A8H6JM29-F1
#
_cell.length_a   1.000
_cell.length_b   1.000
_cell.length_c   1.000
_cell.angle_alpha   90.00
_cell.angle_beta   90.00
_cell.angle_gamma   90.00
#
_symmetry.space_group_name_H-M   'P 1'
#
loop_
_entity.id
_entity.type
_entity.pdbx_description
1 polymer ?
#
loop_
_entity_poly.entity_id
_entity_poly.type
_entity_poly.pdbx_seq_one_letter_code
_entity_poly.pdbx_strand_id
1 'polypeptide(L)'
;MKASSILFLGLGLASTTSGYVVTMFKGEKCTGESQRRNIYDNTCSSTEFGAKSVRVEVFGGSNQKARFYYETACLAATERAGPWRADQENNSWKRGACLDMDGWAIKSFGSRIG
;
A
#
# COMPACT_ATOMS: atom_id res chain seq x y z
N MET A 1 34.86 -30.52 -35.65
CA MET A 1 34.00 -31.16 -34.63
C MET A 1 33.21 -30.07 -33.92
N LYS A 2 31.88 -30.12 -33.98
CA LYS A 2 30.95 -29.20 -33.29
C LYS A 2 30.79 -29.65 -31.83
N ALA A 3 30.83 -28.73 -30.88
CA ALA A 3 30.16 -28.80 -29.58
C ALA A 3 30.23 -27.39 -28.96
N SER A 4 29.22 -26.56 -29.19
CA SER A 4 28.03 -26.38 -28.34
C SER A 4 28.32 -25.54 -27.09
N SER A 5 28.00 -24.26 -27.21
CA SER A 5 27.81 -23.30 -26.13
C SER A 5 26.74 -23.81 -25.15
N ILE A 6 27.04 -23.80 -23.86
CA ILE A 6 26.01 -23.89 -22.82
C ILE A 6 26.07 -22.59 -22.03
N LEU A 7 25.23 -21.63 -22.43
CA LEU A 7 24.92 -20.46 -21.62
C LEU A 7 23.86 -20.92 -20.60
N PHE A 8 24.26 -21.07 -19.33
CA PHE A 8 23.31 -21.26 -18.24
C PHE A 8 22.67 -19.90 -17.91
N LEU A 9 21.49 -19.62 -18.47
CA LEU A 9 20.61 -18.55 -18.01
C LEU A 9 19.97 -18.98 -16.70
N GLY A 10 20.54 -18.57 -15.58
CA GLY A 10 19.89 -18.64 -14.28
C GLY A 10 18.64 -17.76 -14.27
N LEU A 11 17.47 -18.38 -14.27
CA LEU A 11 16.20 -17.71 -14.02
C LEU A 11 16.17 -17.24 -12.56
N GLY A 12 16.67 -16.04 -12.32
CA GLY A 12 16.34 -15.31 -11.09
C GLY A 12 14.84 -15.07 -11.08
N LEU A 13 14.12 -15.74 -10.18
CA LEU A 13 12.74 -15.41 -9.86
C LEU A 13 12.73 -13.99 -9.30
N ALA A 14 12.57 -12.99 -10.18
CA ALA A 14 12.19 -11.65 -9.77
C ALA A 14 10.78 -11.77 -9.20
N SER A 15 10.67 -12.00 -7.89
CA SER A 15 9.44 -11.75 -7.16
C SER A 15 9.12 -10.28 -7.35
N THR A 16 8.26 -9.97 -8.32
CA THR A 16 7.74 -8.62 -8.51
C THR A 16 6.91 -8.31 -7.26
N THR A 17 7.55 -7.74 -6.25
CA THR A 17 6.84 -7.23 -5.07
C THR A 17 6.00 -6.07 -5.55
N SER A 18 4.77 -6.38 -5.94
CA SER A 18 3.80 -5.37 -6.28
C SER A 18 3.51 -4.56 -5.01
N GLY A 19 3.37 -3.25 -5.14
CA GLY A 19 3.02 -2.38 -4.02
C GLY A 19 2.43 -1.08 -4.50
N TYR A 20 1.51 -0.52 -3.71
CA TYR A 20 0.95 0.79 -3.97
C TYR A 20 1.67 1.84 -3.14
N VAL A 21 1.70 3.07 -3.64
CA VAL A 21 2.38 4.19 -2.98
C VAL A 21 1.37 5.21 -2.54
N VAL A 22 1.49 5.63 -1.29
CA VAL A 22 0.70 6.73 -0.74
C VAL A 22 1.58 7.76 -0.06
N THR A 23 1.10 8.99 -0.01
CA THR A 23 1.63 10.01 0.90
C THR A 23 0.67 10.12 2.08
N MET A 24 1.15 9.85 3.29
CA MET A 24 0.38 9.97 4.53
C MET A 24 0.63 11.35 5.14
N PHE A 25 -0.41 11.98 5.70
CA PHE A 25 -0.34 13.33 6.25
C PHE A 25 -0.84 13.33 7.70
N LYS A 26 -0.19 14.09 8.59
CA LYS A 26 -0.64 14.26 9.99
C LYS A 26 -1.95 15.04 10.10
N GLY A 27 -2.19 15.98 9.18
CA GLY A 27 -3.43 16.73 9.11
C GLY A 27 -4.52 15.99 8.34
N GLU A 28 -5.73 16.50 8.48
CA GLU A 28 -6.83 16.17 7.56
C GLU A 28 -6.60 16.89 6.22
N LYS A 29 -7.34 16.47 5.19
CA LYS A 29 -7.37 17.04 3.84
C LYS A 29 -5.99 17.12 3.20
N CYS A 30 -5.12 16.16 3.53
CA CYS A 30 -3.76 16.05 3.03
C CYS A 30 -2.91 17.29 3.32
N THR A 31 -3.04 17.81 4.54
CA THR A 31 -2.30 18.98 5.04
C THR A 31 -1.26 18.62 6.10
N GLY A 32 -0.31 19.52 6.32
CA GLY A 32 0.71 19.38 7.36
C GLY A 32 1.86 18.45 7.00
N GLU A 33 2.57 17.99 8.02
CA GLU A 33 3.71 17.07 7.88
C GLU A 33 3.28 15.80 7.13
N SER A 34 4.12 15.32 6.22
CA SER A 34 3.79 14.18 5.37
C SER A 34 4.94 13.20 5.18
N GLN A 35 4.57 11.96 4.88
CA GLN A 35 5.48 10.84 4.71
C GLN A 35 5.02 9.97 3.54
N ARG A 36 5.89 9.76 2.55
CA ARG A 36 5.64 8.81 1.47
C ARG A 36 5.89 7.38 1.97
N ARG A 37 5.00 6.45 1.62
CA ARG A 37 5.05 5.04 2.02
C ARG A 37 4.76 4.14 0.83
N ASN A 38 5.60 3.11 0.67
CA ASN A 38 5.32 1.98 -0.22
C ASN A 38 4.70 0.85 0.60
N ILE A 39 3.61 0.28 0.11
CA ILE A 39 2.83 -0.74 0.80
C ILE A 39 2.80 -1.97 -0.10
N TYR A 40 3.60 -2.96 0.29
CA TYR A 40 3.82 -4.19 -0.47
C TYR A 40 2.69 -5.19 -0.26
N ASP A 41 2.56 -6.14 -1.19
CA ASP A 41 1.58 -7.21 -1.03
C ASP A 41 1.78 -8.03 0.24
N ASN A 42 0.68 -8.49 0.82
CA ASN A 42 0.66 -9.37 1.98
C ASN A 42 1.50 -8.86 3.17
N THR A 43 1.60 -7.54 3.32
CA THR A 43 2.32 -6.91 4.43
C THR A 43 1.37 -6.20 5.38
N CYS A 44 1.80 -6.11 6.64
CA CYS A 44 1.26 -5.25 7.66
C CYS A 44 2.40 -4.42 8.21
N SER A 45 2.25 -3.10 8.25
CA SER A 45 3.22 -2.19 8.87
C SER A 45 2.51 -1.33 9.90
N SER A 46 3.03 -1.32 11.14
CA SER A 46 2.66 -0.32 12.12
C SER A 46 3.36 1.01 11.83
N THR A 47 2.82 2.10 12.39
CA THR A 47 3.41 3.43 12.29
C THR A 47 3.02 4.27 13.50
N GLU A 48 4.00 4.99 14.05
CA GLU A 48 3.79 6.00 15.10
C GLU A 48 3.60 7.41 14.52
N PHE A 49 3.55 7.55 13.19
CA PHE A 49 3.41 8.85 12.55
C PHE A 49 2.06 9.53 12.83
N GLY A 50 1.01 8.72 13.06
CA GLY A 50 -0.32 9.22 13.40
C GLY A 50 -1.00 9.99 12.27
N ALA A 51 -0.87 9.49 11.03
CA ALA A 51 -1.50 10.13 9.88
C ALA A 51 -3.03 10.13 9.96
N LYS A 52 -3.65 11.24 9.55
CA LYS A 52 -5.10 11.44 9.53
C LYS A 52 -5.67 11.60 8.12
N SER A 53 -4.81 11.67 7.12
CA SER A 53 -5.24 11.59 5.73
C SER A 53 -4.15 10.98 4.85
N VAL A 54 -4.56 10.46 3.69
CA VAL A 54 -3.70 9.73 2.77
C VAL A 54 -4.00 10.17 1.34
N ARG A 55 -2.97 10.53 0.58
CA ARG A 55 -3.06 10.75 -0.86
C ARG A 55 -2.55 9.54 -1.62
N VAL A 56 -3.35 9.03 -2.56
CA VAL A 56 -2.94 7.93 -3.43
C VAL A 56 -1.99 8.46 -4.50
N GLU A 57 -0.79 7.90 -4.59
CA GLU A 57 0.24 8.35 -5.53
C GLU A 57 0.38 7.38 -6.70
N VAL A 58 0.48 6.09 -6.41
CA VAL A 58 0.70 5.02 -7.39
C VAL A 58 -0.15 3.82 -7.01
N PHE A 59 -0.84 3.24 -7.99
CA PHE A 59 -1.53 1.96 -7.85
C PHE A 59 -0.51 0.81 -7.82
N GLY A 60 -0.78 -0.17 -6.99
CA GLY A 60 -0.06 -1.44 -6.98
C GLY A 60 -0.55 -2.37 -8.08
N GLY A 61 -0.32 -3.65 -7.88
CA GLY A 61 -0.63 -4.71 -8.82
C GLY A 61 -1.91 -5.46 -8.47
N SER A 62 -2.28 -6.36 -9.39
CA SER A 62 -3.54 -7.10 -9.37
C SER A 62 -3.78 -7.83 -8.05
N ASN A 63 -5.03 -7.85 -7.59
CA ASN A 63 -5.51 -8.53 -6.36
C ASN A 63 -5.03 -7.92 -5.03
N GLN A 64 -4.30 -6.82 -5.04
CA GLN A 64 -3.97 -6.09 -3.82
C GLN A 64 -5.15 -5.26 -3.32
N LYS A 65 -5.30 -5.22 -1.99
CA LYS A 65 -6.33 -4.41 -1.34
C LYS A 65 -5.73 -3.54 -0.25
N ALA A 66 -5.77 -2.23 -0.46
CA ALA A 66 -5.30 -1.22 0.48
C ALA A 66 -6.22 -1.12 1.70
N ARG A 67 -5.64 -1.17 2.90
CA ARG A 67 -6.34 -1.12 4.19
C ARG A 67 -5.58 -0.27 5.21
N PHE A 68 -6.33 0.44 6.04
CA PHE A 68 -5.81 1.23 7.15
C PHE A 68 -6.56 0.90 8.45
N TYR A 69 -5.82 0.86 9.54
CA TYR A 69 -6.28 0.35 10.83
C TYR A 69 -6.00 1.35 11.96
N TYR A 70 -6.88 1.39 12.96
CA TYR A 70 -6.74 2.25 14.13
C TYR A 70 -5.92 1.59 15.27
N GLU A 71 -5.51 0.34 15.10
CA GLU A 71 -4.58 -0.39 15.98
C GLU A 71 -3.26 -0.72 15.26
N THR A 72 -2.25 -1.10 16.03
CA THR A 72 -0.92 -1.43 15.50
C THR A 72 -0.87 -2.79 14.80
N ALA A 73 -1.83 -3.68 15.07
CA ALA A 73 -2.00 -4.94 14.37
C ALA A 73 -3.03 -4.79 13.24
N CYS A 74 -2.73 -5.33 12.06
CA CYS A 74 -3.65 -5.33 10.92
C CYS A 74 -4.74 -6.40 11.08
N LEU A 75 -5.55 -6.33 12.12
CA LEU A 75 -6.65 -7.25 12.39
C LEU A 75 -7.91 -6.80 11.66
N ALA A 76 -8.68 -7.73 11.09
CA ALA A 76 -9.89 -7.40 10.32
C ALA A 76 -10.90 -6.56 11.12
N ALA A 77 -11.06 -6.83 12.43
CA ALA A 77 -11.94 -6.07 13.31
C ALA A 77 -11.48 -4.61 13.55
N THR A 78 -10.22 -4.28 13.22
CA THR A 78 -9.63 -2.96 13.44
C THR A 78 -9.49 -2.15 12.14
N GLU A 79 -9.91 -2.74 11.01
CA GLU A 79 -9.93 -2.08 9.71
C GLU A 79 -10.98 -0.97 9.74
N ARG A 80 -10.58 0.25 9.40
CA ARG A 80 -11.48 1.40 9.45
C ARG A 80 -11.59 2.15 8.13
N ALA A 81 -10.64 1.94 7.23
CA ALA A 81 -10.69 2.47 5.88
C ALA A 81 -10.11 1.44 4.90
N GLY A 82 -10.82 1.26 3.78
CA GLY A 82 -10.64 0.13 2.89
C GLY A 82 -11.76 -0.91 3.02
N PRO A 83 -11.66 -2.04 2.31
CA PRO A 83 -10.58 -2.40 1.42
C PRO A 83 -10.77 -1.82 0.01
N TRP A 84 -9.75 -1.16 -0.54
CA TRP A 84 -9.77 -0.70 -1.93
C TRP A 84 -8.86 -1.53 -2.81
N ARG A 85 -9.34 -1.89 -4.00
CA ARG A 85 -8.49 -2.51 -5.02
C ARG A 85 -7.34 -1.57 -5.36
N ALA A 86 -6.11 -2.05 -5.19
CA ALA A 86 -4.94 -1.21 -5.35
C ALA A 86 -4.41 -1.21 -6.80
N ASP A 87 -5.03 -1.94 -7.74
CA ASP A 87 -4.66 -2.01 -9.16
C ASP A 87 -5.43 -1.04 -10.06
N GLN A 88 -6.53 -0.45 -9.56
CA GLN A 88 -7.38 0.43 -10.35
C GLN A 88 -8.13 1.42 -9.45
N GLU A 89 -8.69 2.46 -10.09
CA GLU A 89 -9.56 3.40 -9.39
C GLU A 89 -10.84 2.72 -8.89
N ASN A 90 -11.27 3.04 -7.67
CA ASN A 90 -12.57 2.63 -7.15
C ASN A 90 -13.10 3.60 -6.10
N ASN A 91 -14.31 4.13 -6.30
CA ASN A 91 -14.95 5.09 -5.38
C ASN A 91 -14.03 6.28 -5.06
N SER A 92 -13.62 6.43 -3.80
CA SER A 92 -12.70 7.45 -3.33
C SER A 92 -11.22 7.13 -3.58
N TRP A 93 -10.88 5.87 -3.87
CA TRP A 93 -9.52 5.44 -4.16
C TRP A 93 -9.14 5.77 -5.60
N LYS A 94 -8.59 6.96 -5.81
CA LYS A 94 -8.14 7.47 -7.11
C LYS A 94 -6.79 8.14 -6.99
N ARG A 95 -5.97 8.14 -8.06
CA ARG A 95 -4.67 8.82 -8.02
C ARG A 95 -4.88 10.31 -7.75
N GLY A 96 -4.12 10.86 -6.81
CA GLY A 96 -4.24 12.25 -6.38
C GLY A 96 -5.41 12.53 -5.43
N ALA A 97 -6.34 11.58 -5.24
CA ALA A 97 -7.41 11.74 -4.26
C ALA A 97 -6.83 11.77 -2.85
N CYS A 98 -7.34 12.71 -2.06
CA CYS A 98 -7.10 12.74 -0.63
C CYS A 98 -8.20 11.97 0.10
N LEU A 99 -7.79 11.00 0.89
CA LEU A 99 -8.64 10.18 1.73
C LEU A 99 -8.50 10.68 3.17
N ASP A 100 -9.56 11.23 3.71
CA ASP A 100 -9.62 11.61 5.11
C ASP A 100 -9.95 10.42 6.00
N MET A 101 -9.35 10.42 7.18
CA MET A 101 -9.59 9.44 8.24
C MET A 101 -10.50 10.03 9.32
N ASP A 102 -11.41 10.95 9.00
CA ASP A 102 -12.41 11.50 9.94
C ASP A 102 -11.87 11.80 11.36
N GLY A 103 -10.69 12.42 11.43
CA GLY A 103 -10.00 12.77 12.68
C GLY A 103 -9.22 11.66 13.39
N TRP A 104 -9.38 10.38 13.03
CA TRP A 104 -8.64 9.27 13.64
C TRP A 104 -7.25 9.08 13.02
N ALA A 105 -6.32 8.57 13.83
CA ALA A 105 -4.93 8.37 13.44
C ALA A 105 -4.67 6.93 13.00
N ILE A 106 -4.07 6.77 11.83
CA ILE A 106 -3.61 5.47 11.31
C ILE A 106 -2.49 4.95 12.21
N LYS A 107 -2.68 3.74 12.76
CA LYS A 107 -1.66 3.04 13.56
C LYS A 107 -1.03 1.86 12.84
N SER A 108 -1.73 1.30 11.85
CA SER A 108 -1.13 0.37 10.90
C SER A 108 -1.82 0.41 9.54
N PHE A 109 -1.12 -0.08 8.53
CA PHE A 109 -1.60 -0.16 7.15
C PHE A 109 -1.01 -1.40 6.48
N GLY A 110 -1.68 -1.87 5.44
CA GLY A 110 -1.22 -3.06 4.76
C GLY A 110 -1.98 -3.38 3.48
N SER A 111 -1.47 -4.41 2.80
CA SER A 111 -2.16 -5.08 1.71
C SER A 111 -2.42 -6.53 2.11
N ARG A 112 -3.61 -7.04 1.78
CA ARG A 112 -3.89 -8.48 1.79
C ARG A 112 -4.53 -8.87 0.47
N ILE A 113 -4.15 -10.04 -0.04
CA ILE A 113 -4.79 -10.69 -1.18
C ILE A 113 -6.27 -10.92 -0.86
N GLY A 114 -7.15 -10.70 -1.84
CA GLY A 114 -8.51 -11.21 -1.80
C GLY A 114 -9.43 -10.66 -2.87
#